data_AF-A0A967EDT0-F1
#
_entry.id   AF-A0A967EDT0-F1
#
_cell.length_a   1.000
_cell.length_b   1.000
_cell.length_c   1.000
_cell.angle_alpha   90.00
_cell.angle_beta   90.00
_cell.angle_gamma   90.00
#
_symmetry.space_group_name_H-M   'P 1'
#
loop_
_entity.id
_entity.type
_entity.pdbx_description
1 polymer ?
#
loop_
_entity_poly.entity_id
_entity_poly.type
_entity_poly.pdbx_seq_one_letter_code
_entity_poly.pdbx_strand_id
1 'polypeptide(L)'
;MPAPLLACMLAAAIRYDIPPRVLPAIWEVERGAIGLVHRNANGTDDLGLMQINTQWITTISQITHMPAVQTAARLVSDGCFNIAASAMILRTYMNETHGDLMQAIGNYHSHTPSLNNAYQKQVTRKAMQLFSGISTTK
;
A
#
# COMPACT_ATOMS: atom_id res chain seq x y z
N MET A 1 -11.11 5.89 -8.69
CA MET A 1 -10.08 6.74 -8.07
C MET A 1 -9.86 7.99 -8.93
N PRO A 2 -9.69 9.19 -8.36
CA PRO A 2 -9.31 10.40 -9.11
C PRO A 2 -8.03 10.20 -9.94
N ALA A 3 -7.98 10.73 -11.17
CA ALA A 3 -6.82 10.63 -12.06
C ALA A 3 -5.47 11.04 -11.43
N PRO A 4 -5.39 12.09 -10.58
CA PRO A 4 -4.12 12.45 -9.92
C PRO A 4 -3.52 11.34 -9.04
N LEU A 5 -4.34 10.52 -8.40
CA LEU A 5 -3.84 9.45 -7.53
C LEU A 5 -3.28 8.27 -8.34
N LEU A 6 -3.84 7.98 -9.53
CA LEU A 6 -3.26 6.98 -10.43
C LEU A 6 -1.87 7.41 -10.94
N ALA A 7 -1.67 8.69 -11.21
CA ALA A 7 -0.35 9.22 -11.56
C ALA A 7 0.64 9.05 -10.41
N CYS A 8 0.23 9.31 -9.17
CA CYS A 8 1.05 9.06 -7.99
C CYS A 8 1.37 7.57 -7.80
N MET A 9 0.40 6.67 -8.04
CA MET A 9 0.65 5.22 -8.01
C MET A 9 1.67 4.79 -9.06
N LEU A 10 1.56 5.29 -10.29
CA LEU A 10 2.52 4.97 -11.34
C LEU A 10 3.93 5.51 -11.02
N ALA A 11 4.03 6.77 -10.57
CA ALA A 11 5.29 7.37 -10.17
C ALA A 11 5.95 6.61 -9.01
N ALA A 12 5.16 6.23 -8.00
CA ALA A 12 5.64 5.44 -6.87
C ALA A 12 6.06 4.02 -7.30
N ALA A 13 5.28 3.37 -8.16
CA ALA A 13 5.61 2.07 -8.72
C ALA A 13 6.96 2.10 -9.46
N ILE A 14 7.20 3.11 -10.30
CA ILE A 14 8.49 3.30 -10.99
C ILE A 14 9.62 3.55 -9.97
N ARG A 15 9.43 4.48 -9.03
CA ARG A 15 10.46 4.86 -8.05
C ARG A 15 10.91 3.69 -7.18
N TYR A 16 9.97 2.83 -6.78
CA TYR A 16 10.21 1.71 -5.89
C TYR A 16 10.26 0.37 -6.65
N ASP A 17 10.33 0.39 -7.98
CA ASP A 17 10.41 -0.79 -8.87
C ASP A 17 9.32 -1.85 -8.60
N ILE A 18 8.12 -1.40 -8.23
CA ILE A 18 6.96 -2.27 -7.97
C ILE A 18 6.17 -2.42 -9.27
N PRO A 19 5.62 -3.62 -9.59
CA PRO A 19 4.76 -3.76 -10.75
C PRO A 19 3.55 -2.80 -10.66
N PRO A 20 3.25 -2.01 -11.71
CA PRO A 20 2.31 -0.88 -11.62
C PRO A 20 0.86 -1.27 -11.33
N ARG A 21 0.53 -2.56 -11.45
CA ARG A 21 -0.80 -3.12 -11.15
C ARG A 21 -1.02 -3.40 -9.66
N VAL A 22 0.04 -3.43 -8.84
CA VAL A 22 -0.05 -3.87 -7.44
C VAL A 22 -0.72 -2.83 -6.55
N LEU A 23 -0.27 -1.56 -6.58
CA LEU A 23 -0.85 -0.50 -5.73
C LEU A 23 -2.35 -0.26 -6.01
N PRO A 24 -2.84 -0.22 -7.27
CA PRO A 24 -4.28 -0.17 -7.53
C PRO A 24 -5.05 -1.37 -6.99
N ALA A 25 -4.48 -2.59 -7.08
CA ALA A 25 -5.12 -3.80 -6.58
C ALA A 25 -5.19 -3.83 -5.04
N ILE A 26 -4.13 -3.39 -4.36
CA ILE A 26 -4.10 -3.21 -2.90
C ILE A 26 -5.17 -2.19 -2.50
N TRP A 27 -5.23 -1.03 -3.16
CA TRP A 27 -6.24 -0.02 -2.84
C TRP A 27 -7.68 -0.53 -2.99
N GLU A 28 -7.97 -1.37 -3.99
CA GLU A 28 -9.30 -1.99 -4.13
C GLU A 28 -9.65 -2.99 -3.02
N VAL A 29 -8.67 -3.50 -2.29
CA VAL A 29 -8.87 -4.30 -1.06
C VAL A 29 -9.04 -3.37 0.14
N GLU A 30 -8.12 -2.43 0.34
CA GLU A 30 -8.10 -1.53 1.51
C GLU A 30 -9.28 -0.55 1.53
N ARG A 31 -9.73 -0.10 0.35
CA ARG A 31 -10.86 0.83 0.16
C ARG A 31 -10.72 2.12 0.99
N GLY A 32 -9.49 2.50 1.31
CA GLY A 32 -9.19 3.70 2.09
C GLY A 32 -9.48 4.99 1.32
N ALA A 33 -9.56 6.09 2.07
CA ALA A 33 -9.79 7.42 1.56
C ALA A 33 -8.88 8.45 2.24
N ILE A 34 -8.66 9.58 1.58
CA ILE A 34 -7.99 10.73 2.21
C ILE A 34 -8.83 11.18 3.41
N GLY A 35 -8.18 11.38 4.56
CA GLY A 35 -8.85 11.72 5.82
C GLY A 35 -9.36 10.51 6.62
N LEU A 36 -9.34 9.30 6.06
CA LEU A 36 -9.80 8.11 6.77
C LEU A 36 -8.76 7.64 7.79
N VAL A 37 -9.22 7.35 9.01
CA VAL A 37 -8.46 6.68 10.05
C VAL A 37 -9.31 5.54 10.58
N HIS A 38 -8.79 4.32 10.50
CA HIS A 38 -9.47 3.14 11.03
C HIS A 38 -8.75 2.66 12.30
N ARG A 39 -9.47 2.61 13.42
CA ARG A 39 -8.92 2.17 14.71
C ARG A 39 -8.97 0.65 14.82
N ASN A 40 -7.82 0.03 15.05
CA ASN A 40 -7.72 -1.40 15.28
C ASN A 40 -7.89 -1.78 16.75
N ALA A 41 -8.36 -3.00 16.99
CA ALA A 41 -8.60 -3.54 18.33
C ALA A 41 -7.33 -3.65 19.19
N ASN A 42 -6.17 -3.76 18.56
CA ASN A 42 -4.86 -3.81 19.23
C ASN A 42 -4.30 -2.41 19.58
N GLY A 43 -5.06 -1.33 19.33
CA GLY A 43 -4.68 0.03 19.68
C GLY A 43 -3.89 0.79 18.62
N THR A 44 -3.53 0.16 17.49
CA THR A 44 -2.94 0.88 16.34
C THR A 44 -4.04 1.48 15.46
N ASP A 45 -3.67 2.34 14.51
CA ASP A 45 -4.59 2.89 13.51
C ASP A 45 -4.08 2.57 12.09
N ASP A 46 -4.99 2.42 11.13
CA ASP A 46 -4.68 2.37 9.70
C ASP A 46 -5.05 3.69 9.03
N LEU A 47 -4.10 4.26 8.31
CA LEU A 47 -4.11 5.66 7.90
C LEU A 47 -4.31 5.84 6.40
N GLY A 48 -5.30 6.66 6.04
CA GLY A 48 -5.46 7.24 4.72
C GLY A 48 -5.76 6.25 3.61
N LEU A 49 -5.33 6.61 2.39
CA LEU A 49 -5.74 5.93 1.17
C LEU A 49 -5.37 4.44 1.11
N MET A 50 -4.15 4.11 1.51
CA MET A 50 -3.58 2.76 1.46
C MET A 50 -3.62 2.05 2.83
N GLN A 51 -4.37 2.61 3.79
CA GLN A 51 -4.57 2.07 5.14
C GLN A 51 -3.25 1.65 5.82
N ILE A 52 -2.27 2.56 5.81
CA ILE A 52 -0.94 2.30 6.39
C ILE A 52 -1.04 2.29 7.91
N ASN A 53 -0.62 1.19 8.53
CA ASN A 53 -0.64 1.05 9.98
C ASN A 53 0.32 2.02 10.70
N THR A 54 -0.07 2.54 11.86
CA THR A 54 0.74 3.49 12.66
C THR A 54 2.11 2.96 13.07
N GLN A 55 2.34 1.64 13.06
CA GLN A 55 3.66 1.03 13.29
C GLN A 55 4.73 1.54 12.30
N TRP A 56 4.33 1.97 11.11
CA TRP A 56 5.26 2.49 10.10
C TRP A 56 5.66 3.96 10.30
N ILE A 57 5.00 4.69 11.21
CA ILE A 57 5.25 6.13 11.39
C ILE A 57 6.71 6.40 11.74
N THR A 58 7.30 5.66 12.70
CA THR A 58 8.67 5.88 13.13
C THR A 58 9.66 5.67 11.99
N THR A 59 9.51 4.58 11.23
CA THR A 59 10.37 4.28 10.08
C THR A 59 10.26 5.34 9.00
N ILE A 60 9.03 5.74 8.63
CA ILE A 60 8.80 6.78 7.61
C ILE A 60 9.34 8.13 8.08
N SER A 61 9.13 8.48 9.34
CA SER A 61 9.63 9.70 9.98
C SER A 61 11.16 9.78 9.88
N GLN A 62 11.86 8.69 10.17
CA GLN A 62 13.32 8.62 10.06
C GLN A 62 13.80 8.76 8.61
N ILE A 63 13.18 8.04 7.66
CA ILE A 63 13.56 8.08 6.24
C ILE A 63 13.31 9.48 5.63
N THR A 64 12.21 10.13 6.00
CA THR A 64 11.83 11.43 5.45
C THR A 64 12.40 12.61 6.22
N HIS A 65 13.10 12.37 7.33
CA HIS A 65 13.56 13.37 8.29
C HIS A 65 12.44 14.31 8.76
N MET A 66 11.22 13.77 8.84
CA MET A 66 10.01 14.50 9.19
C MET A 66 9.57 14.12 10.61
N PRO A 67 9.12 15.05 11.48
CA PRO A 67 8.58 14.70 12.78
C PRO A 67 7.47 13.65 12.69
N ALA A 68 7.41 12.72 13.65
CA ALA A 68 6.43 11.63 13.66
C ALA A 68 4.97 12.13 13.58
N VAL A 69 4.65 13.21 14.30
CA VAL A 69 3.32 13.84 14.28
C VAL A 69 2.98 14.37 12.88
N GLN A 70 3.93 15.02 12.22
CA GLN A 70 3.73 15.52 10.85
C GLN A 70 3.63 14.37 9.84
N THR A 71 4.41 13.31 10.03
CA THR A 71 4.35 12.08 9.22
C THR A 71 2.96 11.46 9.30
N ALA A 72 2.42 11.26 10.51
CA ALA A 72 1.08 10.72 10.71
C ALA A 72 0.02 11.61 10.06
N ALA A 73 0.08 12.93 10.26
CA ALA A 73 -0.86 13.87 9.67
C ALA A 73 -0.84 13.82 8.13
N ARG A 74 0.35 13.72 7.52
CA ARG A 74 0.49 13.59 6.06
C ARG A 74 0.03 12.23 5.54
N LEU A 75 0.28 11.13 6.26
CA LEU A 75 -0.25 9.82 5.88
C LEU A 75 -1.78 9.84 5.78
N VAL A 76 -2.46 10.62 6.62
CA VAL A 76 -3.93 10.75 6.58
C VAL A 76 -4.39 11.72 5.49
N SER A 77 -3.75 12.88 5.36
CA SER A 77 -4.26 14.01 4.55
C SER A 77 -3.71 14.11 3.13
N ASP A 78 -2.54 13.53 2.85
CA ASP A 78 -1.85 13.63 1.56
C ASP A 78 -1.84 12.26 0.87
N GLY A 79 -2.74 12.09 -0.11
CA GLY A 79 -2.90 10.82 -0.83
C GLY A 79 -1.65 10.37 -1.58
N CYS A 80 -0.88 11.28 -2.16
CA CYS A 80 0.33 10.93 -2.90
C CYS A 80 1.48 10.57 -1.95
N PHE A 81 1.60 11.25 -0.81
CA PHE A 81 2.52 10.84 0.25
C PHE A 81 2.16 9.46 0.80
N ASN A 82 0.88 9.20 1.06
CA ASN A 82 0.39 7.90 1.50
C ASN A 82 0.70 6.78 0.48
N ILE A 83 0.45 7.02 -0.82
CA ILE A 83 0.80 6.08 -1.90
C ILE A 83 2.32 5.83 -1.97
N ALA A 84 3.13 6.88 -1.89
CA ALA A 84 4.59 6.74 -1.93
C ALA A 84 5.12 5.95 -0.72
N ALA A 85 4.56 6.19 0.47
CA ALA A 85 4.87 5.42 1.67
C ALA A 85 4.46 3.94 1.52
N SER A 86 3.28 3.66 0.97
CA SER A 86 2.81 2.29 0.70
C SER A 86 3.76 1.55 -0.26
N ALA A 87 4.22 2.22 -1.32
CA ALA A 87 5.21 1.67 -2.24
C ALA A 87 6.57 1.41 -1.56
N MET A 88 7.03 2.32 -0.69
CA MET A 88 8.24 2.10 0.10
C MET A 88 8.13 0.87 1.02
N ILE A 89 6.99 0.72 1.70
CA ILE A 89 6.69 -0.42 2.56
C ILE A 89 6.70 -1.71 1.76
N LEU A 90 6.00 -1.74 0.62
CA LEU A 90 5.95 -2.93 -0.22
C LEU A 90 7.33 -3.31 -0.77
N ARG A 91 8.15 -2.34 -1.17
CA ARG A 91 9.56 -2.59 -1.55
C ARG A 91 10.36 -3.17 -0.39
N THR A 92 10.17 -2.67 0.83
CA THR A 92 10.81 -3.23 2.03
C THR A 92 10.46 -4.72 2.18
N TYR A 93 9.18 -5.07 2.03
CA TYR A 93 8.76 -6.48 2.08
C TYR A 93 9.25 -7.32 0.90
N MET A 94 9.31 -6.77 -0.32
CA MET A 94 9.90 -7.48 -1.44
C MET A 94 11.39 -7.79 -1.21
N ASN A 95 12.12 -6.89 -0.54
CA ASN A 95 13.51 -7.14 -0.18
C ASN A 95 13.62 -8.22 0.91
N GLU A 96 12.73 -8.18 1.91
CA GLU A 96 12.64 -9.20 2.98
C GLU A 96 12.33 -10.59 2.41
N THR A 97 11.47 -10.67 1.39
CA THR A 97 11.03 -11.94 0.78
C THR A 97 11.89 -12.36 -0.41
N HIS A 98 13.07 -11.78 -0.59
CA HIS A 98 13.99 -12.08 -1.69
C HIS A 98 13.34 -11.99 -3.09
N GLY A 99 12.43 -11.03 -3.26
CA GLY A 99 11.73 -10.76 -4.52
C GLY A 99 10.43 -11.55 -4.70
N ASP A 100 9.99 -12.37 -3.73
CA ASP A 100 8.67 -12.99 -3.77
C ASP A 100 7.59 -11.91 -3.57
N LEU A 101 7.02 -11.47 -4.70
CA LEU A 101 6.00 -10.43 -4.75
C LEU A 101 4.73 -10.84 -4.01
N MET A 102 4.28 -12.09 -4.14
CA MET A 102 3.02 -12.50 -3.53
C MET A 102 3.16 -12.60 -2.02
N GLN A 103 4.29 -13.12 -1.53
CA GLN A 103 4.59 -13.10 -0.11
C GLN A 103 4.71 -11.67 0.42
N ALA A 104 5.35 -10.75 -0.32
CA ALA A 104 5.46 -9.35 0.06
C ALA A 104 4.10 -8.63 0.11
N ILE A 105 3.20 -8.90 -0.85
CA ILE A 105 1.82 -8.41 -0.84
C ILE A 105 1.08 -8.93 0.40
N GLY A 106 1.27 -10.21 0.75
CA GLY A 106 0.70 -10.75 1.97
C GLY A 106 1.26 -10.07 3.23
N ASN A 107 2.58 -9.87 3.30
CA ASN A 107 3.27 -9.23 4.43
C ASN A 107 2.85 -7.77 4.60
N TYR A 108 2.43 -7.09 3.53
CA TYR A 108 1.83 -5.75 3.60
C TYR A 108 0.65 -5.69 4.58
N HIS A 109 -0.15 -6.76 4.63
CA HIS A 109 -1.27 -6.87 5.55
C HIS A 109 -0.90 -7.59 6.86
N SER A 110 -0.21 -8.73 6.78
CA SER A 110 0.20 -9.49 7.97
C SER A 110 1.24 -10.56 7.65
N HIS A 111 2.20 -10.77 8.54
CA HIS A 111 3.10 -11.93 8.52
C HIS A 111 2.45 -13.22 9.03
N THR A 112 1.24 -13.16 9.60
CA THR A 112 0.51 -14.37 10.04
C THR A 112 0.08 -15.18 8.80
N PRO A 113 0.52 -16.45 8.64
CA PRO A 113 0.35 -17.17 7.38
C PRO A 113 -1.10 -17.27 6.87
N SER A 114 -2.09 -17.42 7.75
CA SER A 114 -3.50 -17.49 7.35
C SER A 114 -4.04 -16.16 6.83
N LEU A 115 -3.75 -15.05 7.52
CA LEU A 115 -4.14 -13.70 7.13
C LEU A 115 -3.44 -13.26 5.85
N ASN A 116 -2.14 -13.54 5.78
CA ASN A 116 -1.29 -13.31 4.62
C ASN A 116 -1.88 -13.96 3.35
N ASN A 117 -2.11 -15.28 3.41
CA ASN A 117 -2.67 -16.04 2.29
C ASN A 117 -4.07 -15.58 1.91
N ALA A 118 -4.90 -15.21 2.89
CA ALA A 118 -6.22 -14.66 2.63
C ALA A 118 -6.13 -13.31 1.90
N TYR A 119 -5.21 -12.44 2.31
CA TYR A 119 -4.99 -11.13 1.70
C TYR A 119 -4.46 -11.26 0.26
N GLN A 120 -3.49 -12.14 0.01
CA GLN A 120 -2.99 -12.43 -1.35
C GLN A 120 -4.13 -12.81 -2.31
N LYS A 121 -5.07 -13.65 -1.87
CA LYS A 121 -6.24 -14.06 -2.66
C LYS A 121 -7.18 -12.89 -2.95
N GLN A 122 -7.36 -11.98 -1.99
CA GLN A 122 -8.17 -10.78 -2.17
C GLN A 122 -7.53 -9.85 -3.21
N VAL A 123 -6.24 -9.54 -3.05
CA VAL A 123 -5.50 -8.68 -3.99
C VAL A 123 -5.49 -9.27 -5.40
N THR A 124 -5.23 -10.58 -5.53
CA THR A 124 -5.27 -11.28 -6.83
C THR A 124 -6.64 -11.16 -7.49
N ARG A 125 -7.73 -11.35 -6.72
CA ARG A 125 -9.09 -11.21 -7.24
C ARG A 125 -9.37 -9.79 -7.71
N LYS A 126 -8.97 -8.77 -6.93
CA LYS A 126 -9.13 -7.37 -7.30
C LYS A 126 -8.30 -7.01 -8.54
N ALA A 127 -7.07 -7.49 -8.63
CA ALA A 127 -6.23 -7.33 -9.81
C ALA A 127 -6.86 -7.94 -11.06
N MET A 128 -7.43 -9.15 -10.97
CA MET A 128 -8.16 -9.77 -12.07
C MET A 128 -9.37 -8.91 -12.47
N GLN A 129 -10.16 -8.42 -11.53
CA GLN A 129 -11.31 -7.54 -11.84
C GLN A 129 -10.90 -6.24 -12.52
N LEU A 130 -9.79 -5.63 -12.09
CA LEU A 130 -9.28 -4.38 -12.66
C LEU A 130 -8.67 -4.56 -14.06
N PHE A 131 -8.01 -5.70 -14.33
CA PHE A 131 -7.10 -5.82 -15.48
C PHE A 131 -7.42 -6.98 -16.45
N SER A 132 -8.44 -7.79 -16.18
CA SER A 132 -8.86 -8.90 -17.08
C SER A 132 -9.38 -8.42 -18.44
N GLY A 133 -9.80 -7.16 -18.57
CA GLY A 133 -10.21 -6.54 -19.84
C GLY A 133 -9.06 -5.94 -20.67
N ILE A 134 -7.83 -5.88 -20.12
CA ILE A 134 -6.65 -5.37 -20.83
C ILE A 134 -5.88 -6.59 -21.38
N SER A 135 -6.56 -7.36 -22.22
CA SER A 135 -5.87 -8.24 -23.16
C SER A 135 -5.35 -7.32 -24.26
N THR A 136 -4.04 -7.25 -24.42
CA THR A 136 -3.38 -6.65 -25.57
C THR A 136 -4.01 -7.22 -26.84
N THR A 137 -4.89 -6.44 -27.48
CA THR A 137 -5.11 -6.57 -28.92
C THR A 137 -3.75 -6.42 -29.59
N LYS A 138 -3.46 -7.40 -30.45
CA LYS A 138 -2.28 -7.52 -31.31
C LYS A 138 -1.79 -6.21 -31.90
#